data_AF-H7BZU8-F1
#
_entry.id   AF-H7BZU8-F1
#
_cell.length_a   1.000
_cell.length_b   1.000
_cell.length_c   1.000
_cell.angle_alpha   90.00
_cell.angle_beta   90.00
_cell.angle_gamma   90.00
#
_symmetry.space_group_name_H-M   'P 1'
#
loop_
_entity.id
_entity.type
_entity.pdbx_description
1 polymer ?
#
loop_
_entity_poly.entity_id
_entity_poly.type
_entity_poly.pdbx_seq_one_letter_code
_entity_poly.pdbx_strand_id
1 'polypeptide(L)' 'QTRQKALMALCDLMHDPECIYKAMNIGCMENLKALLKDSNSMVRIKTTEVLHITASHSVGSSDRKGE' A
#
# COMPACT_ATOMS: atom_id res chain seq x y z
N GLN A 1 16.55 -10.97 -1.49
CA GLN A 1 16.71 -9.49 -1.42
C GLN A 1 15.76 -8.71 -2.31
N THR A 2 15.16 -9.29 -3.35
CA THR A 2 14.31 -8.55 -4.32
C THR A 2 12.93 -8.15 -3.79
N ARG A 3 12.31 -8.99 -2.94
CA ARG A 3 10.95 -8.76 -2.43
C ARG A 3 10.80 -7.47 -1.62
N GLN A 4 11.73 -7.19 -0.70
CA GLN A 4 11.66 -5.97 0.11
C GLN A 4 11.87 -4.71 -0.73
N LYS A 5 12.79 -4.73 -1.70
CA LYS A 5 13.02 -3.59 -2.61
C LYS A 5 11.82 -3.32 -3.50
N ALA A 6 11.23 -4.37 -4.08
CA ALA A 6 10.02 -4.24 -4.89
C ALA A 6 8.87 -3.65 -4.07
N LEU A 7 8.71 -4.11 -2.82
CA LEU A 7 7.70 -3.58 -1.91
C LEU A 7 7.96 -2.11 -1.54
N MET A 8 9.22 -1.74 -1.33
CA MET A 8 9.61 -0.36 -1.00
C MET A 8 9.29 0.60 -2.16
N ALA A 9 9.69 0.23 -3.37
CA ALA A 9 9.38 1.00 -4.57
C ALA A 9 7.87 1.10 -4.82
N LEU A 10 7.12 0.03 -4.52
CA LEU A 10 5.67 0.04 -4.62
C LEU A 10 5.03 0.96 -3.57
N CYS A 11 5.60 1.04 -2.37
CA CYS A 11 5.18 1.93 -1.30
C CYS A 11 5.40 3.40 -1.68
N ASP A 12 6.57 3.73 -2.25
CA ASP A 12 6.87 5.07 -2.76
C ASP A 12 5.93 5.44 -3.91
N LEU A 13 5.64 4.50 -4.83
CA LEU A 13 4.70 4.73 -5.92
C LEU A 13 3.27 4.96 -5.40
N MET A 14 2.82 4.14 -4.44
CA MET A 14 1.46 4.23 -3.87
C MET A 14 1.26 5.38 -2.89
N HIS A 15 2.27 6.22 -2.68
CA HIS A 15 2.09 7.52 -2.04
C HIS A 15 1.42 8.53 -2.98
N ASP A 16 1.46 8.27 -4.30
CA ASP A 16 0.79 9.08 -5.29
C ASP A 16 -0.63 8.53 -5.60
N PRO A 17 -1.68 9.35 -5.45
CA PRO A 17 -3.06 8.90 -5.66
C PRO A 17 -3.29 8.40 -7.09
N GLU A 18 -2.63 8.95 -8.11
CA GLU A 18 -2.77 8.51 -9.49
C GLU A 18 -2.20 7.09 -9.69
N CYS A 19 -1.08 6.80 -9.02
CA CYS A 19 -0.50 5.46 -8.96
C CYS A 19 -1.37 4.46 -8.21
N ILE A 20 -2.03 4.87 -7.12
CA ILE A 20 -2.99 4.03 -6.41
C ILE A 20 -4.13 3.62 -7.35
N TYR A 21 -4.76 4.58 -8.04
CA TYR A 21 -5.85 4.29 -8.98
C TYR A 21 -5.39 3.37 -10.11
N LYS A 22 -4.22 3.63 -10.69
CA LYS A 22 -3.61 2.71 -11.67
C LYS A 22 -3.42 1.33 -11.06
N ALA A 23 -2.73 1.20 -9.94
CA ALA A 23 -2.44 -0.06 -9.26
C ALA A 23 -3.72 -0.86 -8.94
N MET A 24 -4.76 -0.19 -8.44
CA MET A 24 -6.06 -0.82 -8.20
C MET A 24 -6.68 -1.36 -9.50
N ASN A 25 -6.58 -0.59 -10.59
CA ASN A 25 -7.10 -0.99 -11.90
C ASN A 25 -6.35 -2.17 -12.54
N ILE A 26 -5.05 -2.32 -12.27
CA ILE A 26 -4.23 -3.48 -12.73
C ILE A 26 -4.36 -4.72 -11.83
N GLY A 27 -5.22 -4.68 -10.79
CA GLY A 27 -5.43 -5.82 -9.89
C GLY A 27 -4.41 -5.92 -8.74
N CYS A 28 -3.71 -4.83 -8.40
CA CYS A 28 -2.74 -4.82 -7.30
C CYS A 28 -3.40 -5.12 -5.94
N MET A 29 -4.70 -4.88 -5.79
CA MET A 29 -5.42 -5.17 -4.55
C MET A 29 -5.41 -6.65 -4.15
N GLU A 30 -5.44 -7.58 -5.11
CA GLU A 30 -5.32 -9.01 -4.82
C GLU A 30 -3.91 -9.37 -4.36
N ASN A 31 -2.89 -8.77 -4.98
CA ASN A 31 -1.49 -8.93 -4.56
C ASN A 31 -1.25 -8.36 -3.15
N LEU A 32 -1.81 -7.18 -2.83
CA LEU A 32 -1.76 -6.62 -1.48
C LEU A 32 -2.45 -7.53 -0.46
N LYS A 33 -3.63 -8.08 -0.77
CA LYS A 33 -4.31 -9.07 0.10
C LYS A 33 -3.46 -10.33 0.33
N ALA A 34 -2.74 -10.80 -0.69
CA ALA A 34 -1.81 -11.92 -0.54
C ALA A 34 -0.60 -11.56 0.34
N LEU A 35 -0.07 -10.33 0.22
CA LEU A 35 1.06 -9.84 1.01
C LEU A 35 0.71 -9.65 2.49
N LEU A 36 -0.56 -9.40 2.84
CA LEU A 36 -1.03 -9.42 4.23
C LEU A 36 -0.90 -10.80 4.89
N LYS A 37 -0.85 -11.88 4.11
CA LYS A 37 -0.61 -13.25 4.60
C LYS A 37 0.85 -13.67 4.51
N ASP A 38 1.76 -12.78 4.12
CA ASP A 38 3.18 -13.11 3.98
C ASP A 38 3.81 -13.39 5.35
N SER A 39 4.73 -14.36 5.40
CA SER A 39 5.44 -14.74 6.61
C SER A 39 6.32 -13.60 7.14
N ASN A 40 6.76 -12.68 6.28
CA ASN A 40 7.58 -11.56 6.66
C ASN A 40 6.75 -10.42 7.29
N SER A 41 7.00 -10.16 8.57
CA SER A 41 6.31 -9.10 9.32
C SER A 41 6.45 -7.71 8.69
N MET A 42 7.60 -7.40 8.09
CA MET A 42 7.83 -6.10 7.46
C MET A 42 7.01 -5.92 6.18
N VAL A 43 6.80 -7.02 5.44
CA VAL A 43 5.94 -7.02 4.25
C VAL A 43 4.49 -6.77 4.66
N ARG A 44 4.00 -7.40 5.73
CA ARG A 44 2.66 -7.16 6.25
C ARG A 44 2.46 -5.72 6.70
N ILE A 45 3.41 -5.15 7.47
CA ILE A 45 3.33 -3.76 7.94
C ILE A 45 3.24 -2.78 6.77
N LYS A 46 4.17 -2.84 5.82
CA LYS A 46 4.16 -1.95 4.65
C LYS A 46 2.91 -2.11 3.79
N THR A 47 2.41 -3.33 3.65
CA THR A 47 1.16 -3.59 2.91
C THR A 47 -0.04 -2.93 3.60
N THR A 48 -0.11 -2.99 4.93
CA THR A 48 -1.15 -2.31 5.71
C THR A 48 -1.05 -0.78 5.58
N GLU A 49 0.15 -0.20 5.60
CA GLU A 49 0.34 1.25 5.38
C GLU A 49 -0.21 1.67 4.00
N VAL A 50 0.14 0.93 2.95
CA VAL A 50 -0.30 1.20 1.58
C VAL A 50 -1.82 1.11 1.44
N LEU A 51 -2.44 0.09 2.06
CA LEU A 51 -3.90 -0.05 2.09
C LEU A 51 -4.57 1.10 2.85
N HIS A 52 -3.96 1.53 3.95
CA HIS A 52 -4.46 2.65 4.74
C HIS A 52 -4.39 3.95 3.93
N ILE A 53 -3.26 4.22 3.25
CA ILE A 53 -3.11 5.37 2.35
C ILE A 53 -4.16 5.34 1.23
N THR A 54 -4.33 4.17 0.59
CA THR A 54 -5.35 3.96 -0.46
C THR A 54 -6.78 4.20 0.03
N ALA A 55 -7.12 3.71 1.22
CA ALA A 55 -8.42 3.94 1.85
C ALA A 55 -8.62 5.42 2.22
N SER A 56 -7.59 6.07 2.76
CA SER A 56 -7.61 7.51 3.09
C SER A 56 -7.75 8.40 1.85
N HIS A 57 -7.13 8.04 0.72
CA HIS A 57 -7.29 8.77 -0.54
C HIS A 57 -8.68 8.60 -1.16
N SER A 58 -9.31 7.44 -0.98
CA SER A 58 -10.67 7.18 -1.49
C SER A 58 -11.77 7.77 -0.60
N VAL A 59 -11.53 7.92 0.70
CA VAL A 59 -12.48 8.50 1.67
C VAL A 59 -12.35 10.02 1.82
N GLY A 60 -11.25 10.63 1.36
CA GLY A 60 -11.07 12.08 1.28
C GLY A 60 -10.50 12.68 2.56
N SER A 61 -9.20 13.02 2.52
CA SER A 61 -8.52 14.12 3.23
C SER A 61 -8.99 14.52 4.65
N SER A 62 -9.45 13.59 5.47
CA SER A 62 -9.99 13.92 6.79
C SER A 62 -9.51 12.93 7.84
N ASP A 63 -8.83 13.52 8.83
CA ASP A 63 -8.56 13.02 10.17
C ASP A 63 -7.19 12.40 10.49
N ARG A 64 -6.42 13.29 11.15
CA ARG A 64 -5.46 13.09 12.25
C ARG A 64 -4.06 12.55 11.95
N LYS A 65 -3.22 13.51 11.55
CA LYS A 65 -1.95 13.73 12.26
C LYS A 65 -2.25 13.98 13.74
N GLY A 66 -1.94 13.01 14.59
CA GLY A 66 -1.91 13.13 16.05
C GLY A 66 -0.59 12.56 16.54
N GLU A 67 0.46 13.37 16.44
CA GLU A 67 1.64 13.28 17.30
C GLU A 67 1.34 13.97 18.63
#